data_AF-Q7Z487-F1
#
_entry.id   AF-Q7Z487-F1
#
_cell.length_a   1.000
_cell.length_b   1.000
_cell.length_c   1.000
_cell.angle_alpha   90.00
_cell.angle_beta   90.00
_cell.angle_gamma   90.00
#
_symmetry.space_group_name_H-M   'P 1'
#
loop_
_entity.id
_entity.type
_entity.pdbx_description
1 polymer ?
#
loop_
_entity_poly.entity_id
_entity_poly.type
_entity_poly.pdbx_seq_one_letter_code
_entity_poly.pdbx_strand_id
1 'polypeptide(L)' 'STEKNCCVRQLYIDFRKDLGWKWIHEPKGYHANFCLGPCPYIWSLDTQYSK' A
#
# COMPACT_ATOMS: atom_id res chain seq x y z
N SER A 1 11.64 8.07 -1.35
CA SER A 1 10.18 8.25 -1.30
C SER A 1 9.68 7.83 0.07
N THR A 2 9.75 8.73 1.05
CA THR A 2 9.21 8.51 2.39
C THR A 2 8.04 9.47 2.58
N GLU A 3 7.02 9.31 1.72
CA GLU A 3 5.74 9.98 1.90
C GLU A 3 5.23 9.64 3.29
N LYS A 4 5.13 10.63 4.19
CA LYS A 4 4.80 10.40 5.60
C LYS A 4 3.30 10.35 5.84
N ASN A 5 2.50 10.97 4.97
CA ASN A 5 1.04 10.98 5.05
C ASN A 5 0.43 9.69 4.47
N CYS A 6 -0.88 9.52 4.60
CA CYS A 6 -1.62 8.40 4.03
C CYS A 6 -1.34 8.29 2.52
N CYS A 7 -0.78 7.15 2.12
CA CYS A 7 -0.46 6.86 0.73
C CYS A 7 -0.51 5.35 0.49
N VAL A 8 -0.66 4.96 -0.77
CA VAL A 8 -0.54 3.56 -1.18
C VAL A 8 0.90 3.09 -0.98
N ARG A 9 1.04 1.95 -0.32
CA ARG A 9 2.31 1.26 -0.09
C ARG A 9 2.35 0.02 -0.94
N GLN A 10 3.49 -0.19 -1.57
CA GLN A 10 3.69 -1.35 -2.42
C GLN A 10 3.75 -2.61 -1.57
N LEU A 11 2.89 -3.56 -1.88
CA LEU A 11 2.87 -4.88 -1.28
C LEU A 11 2.62 -5.90 -2.38
N TYR A 12 3.60 -6.76 -2.59
CA TYR A 12 3.44 -7.96 -3.38
C TYR A 12 3.16 -9.13 -2.43
N ILE A 13 2.12 -9.90 -2.74
CA ILE A 13 1.75 -11.10 -1.99
C ILE A 13 2.10 -12.30 -2.86
N ASP A 14 2.97 -13.16 -2.35
CA ASP A 14 3.21 -14.50 -2.88
C ASP A 14 2.27 -15.49 -2.19
N PHE A 15 1.44 -16.19 -2.96
CA PHE A 15 0.41 -17.07 -2.41
C PHE A 15 1.00 -18.22 -1.58
N ARG A 16 2.17 -18.74 -1.99
CA ARG A 16 2.79 -19.90 -1.34
C ARG A 16 3.58 -19.47 -0.12
N LYS A 17 4.34 -18.38 -0.22
CA LYS A 17 5.24 -17.90 0.82
C LYS A 17 4.51 -17.14 1.93
N ASP A 18 3.60 -16.24 1.57
CA ASP A 18 3.02 -15.30 2.53
C ASP A 18 1.70 -15.81 3.12
N LEU A 19 0.93 -16.58 2.33
CA LEU A 19 -0.39 -17.10 2.74
C LEU A 19 -0.41 -18.63 2.92
N GLY A 20 0.64 -19.34 2.51
CA GLY A 20 0.68 -20.81 2.56
C GLY A 20 -0.32 -21.49 1.61
N TRP A 21 -0.92 -20.76 0.68
CA TRP A 21 -1.92 -21.28 -0.25
C TRP A 21 -1.22 -22.10 -1.34
N LYS A 22 -1.64 -23.36 -1.49
CA LYS A 22 -1.10 -24.29 -2.49
C LYS A 22 -2.08 -24.63 -3.60
N TRP A 23 -3.29 -24.07 -3.56
CA TRP A 23 -4.39 -24.37 -4.47
C TRP A 23 -4.47 -23.44 -5.68
N ILE A 24 -3.79 -22.28 -5.65
CA ILE A 24 -3.69 -21.38 -6.80
C ILE A 24 -2.52 -21.83 -7.69
N HIS A 25 -2.81 -22.16 -8.94
CA HIS A 25 -1.80 -22.60 -9.91
C HIS A 25 -1.05 -21.41 -10.52
N GLU A 26 -1.76 -20.44 -11.08
CA GLU A 26 -1.22 -19.16 -11.56
C GLU A 26 -2.25 -18.03 -11.30
N PRO A 27 -1.82 -16.78 -11.03
CA PRO A 27 -0.42 -16.37 -10.89
C PRO A 27 0.21 -16.89 -9.58
N LYS A 28 1.54 -16.79 -9.43
CA LYS A 28 2.22 -17.13 -8.16
C LYS A 28 1.99 -16.10 -7.05
N GLY A 29 1.58 -14.89 -7.43
CA GLY A 29 1.32 -13.79 -6.53
C GLY A 29 0.85 -12.56 -7.28
N TYR A 30 0.56 -11.48 -6.55
CA TYR A 30 0.08 -10.22 -7.13
C TYR A 30 0.39 -9.01 -6.25
N HIS A 31 0.38 -7.81 -6.86
CA HIS A 31 0.53 -6.54 -6.15
C HIS A 31 -0.80 -6.11 -5.51
N ALA A 32 -1.05 -6.58 -4.29
CA ALA A 32 -2.22 -6.19 -3.52
C ALA A 32 -2.16 -4.72 -3.08
N ASN A 33 -0.97 -4.26 -2.67
CA ASN A 33 -0.75 -2.95 -2.05
C ASN A 33 -1.61 -2.75 -0.79
N PHE A 34 -1.39 -1.65 -0.08
CA PHE A 34 -2.27 -1.24 1.03
C PHE A 34 -2.10 0.25 1.32
N CYS A 35 -3.09 0.88 1.95
CA CYS A 35 -2.99 2.28 2.36
C CYS A 35 -2.40 2.36 3.78
N LEU A 36 -1.41 3.22 3.98
CA LEU A 36 -0.87 3.50 5.31
C LEU A 36 -0.33 4.93 5.43
N GLY A 37 -0.73 5.58 6.53
CA GLY A 37 -0.25 6.87 6.99
C GLY A 37 -1.37 7.71 7.61
N PRO A 38 -1.04 8.79 8.32
CA PRO A 38 -2.01 9.72 8.86
C PRO A 38 -2.71 10.53 7.76
N CYS A 39 -3.97 10.87 8.00
CA CYS A 39 -4.71 11.88 7.23
C CYS A 39 -4.92 13.11 8.12
N PRO A 40 -4.00 14.08 8.12
CA PRO A 40 -4.18 15.32 8.86
C PRO A 40 -5.41 16.08 8.35
N TYR A 41 -6.04 16.85 9.23
CA TYR A 41 -7.15 17.71 8.83
C TYR A 41 -6.67 18.72 7.78
N ILE A 42 -7.47 18.98 6.74
CA ILE A 42 -7.06 19.75 5.56
C ILE A 42 -6.45 21.11 5.94
N TRP A 43 -7.01 21.77 6.95
CA TRP A 43 -6.56 23.07 7.43
C TRP A 43 -5.18 23.05 8.09
N SER A 44 -4.71 21.88 8.54
CA SER A 44 -3.35 21.69 9.06
C SER A 44 -2.29 21.46 7.96
N LEU A 45 -2.72 21.41 6.69
CA LEU A 45 -1.88 21.09 5.52
C LEU A 45 -1.88 22.21 4.46
N ASP A 46 -2.20 23.44 4.85
CA ASP A 46 -2.40 24.59 3.95
C ASP A 46 -1.21 24.84 2.99
N THR A 47 0.01 24.45 3.36
CA THR A 47 1.22 24.60 2.54
C THR A 47 1.56 23.38 1.67
N GLN A 48 0.79 22.29 1.74
CA GLN A 48 1.07 21.01 1.08
C GLN A 48 0.19 20.74 -0.15
N TYR A 49 -0.55 21.75 -0.64
CA TYR A 49 -1.23 21.64 -1.93
C TYR A 49 -0.19 21.55 -3.05
N SER A 50 -0.03 20.35 -3.62
CA SER A 50 0.66 20.16 -4.89
C SER A 50 -0.14 20.86 -5.98
N LYS A 51 0.50 21.77 -6.74
CA LYS A 51 -0.06 22.32 -7.98
C LYS A 51 -0.21 21.23 -9.04
#